data_AF-A0A151I9U4-F1
#
_entry.id   AF-A0A151I9U4-F1
#
_cell.length_a   1.000
_cell.length_b   1.000
_cell.length_c   1.000
_cell.angle_alpha   90.00
_cell.angle_beta   90.00
_cell.angle_gamma   90.00
#
_symmetry.space_group_name_H-M   'P 1'
#
loop_
_entity.id
_entity.type
_entity.pdbx_description
1 polymer ?
#
loop_
_entity_poly.entity_id
_entity_poly.type
_entity_poly.pdbx_seq_one_letter_code
_entity_poly.pdbx_strand_id
1 'polypeptide(L)' 'MRENSVKCALWLKRKGIKKGDVLAICTRNSSVVYAPFLANIYIGAIVNPWEEMYFASKFELERTCERA' A
#
# COMPACT_ATOMS: atom_id res chain seq x y z
N MET A 1 12.49 -12.43 -3.88
CA MET A 1 11.19 -12.17 -3.22
C MET A 1 11.30 -12.13 -1.69
N ARG A 2 11.77 -13.20 -1.03
CA ARG A 2 11.82 -13.29 0.45
C ARG A 2 12.64 -12.20 1.15
N GLU A 3 13.85 -11.90 0.66
CA GLU A 3 14.69 -10.89 1.32
C GLU A 3 14.03 -9.50 1.35
N ASN A 4 13.43 -9.09 0.23
CA ASN A 4 12.82 -7.77 0.10
C ASN A 4 11.58 -7.64 1.00
N SER A 5 10.74 -8.69 1.07
CA SER A 5 9.58 -8.70 1.97
C SER A 5 9.99 -8.73 3.44
N VAL A 6 11.05 -9.47 3.81
CA VAL A 6 11.58 -9.46 5.19
C VAL A 6 12.19 -8.11 5.56
N LYS A 7 13.00 -7.50 4.69
CA LYS A 7 13.56 -6.16 4.91
C LYS A 7 12.44 -5.12 5.09
N CYS A 8 11.39 -5.20 4.27
CA CYS A 8 10.22 -4.34 4.38
C CYS A 8 9.47 -4.57 5.70
N ALA A 9 9.26 -5.82 6.11
CA ALA A 9 8.60 -6.16 7.38
C ALA A 9 9.37 -5.61 8.60
N LEU A 10 10.70 -5.75 8.60
CA LEU A 10 11.55 -5.19 9.65
C LEU A 10 11.48 -3.67 9.68
N TRP A 11 11.42 -3.01 8.52
CA TRP A 11 11.26 -1.57 8.44
C TRP A 11 9.90 -1.11 8.98
N LEU A 12 8.81 -1.78 8.62
CA LEU A 12 7.46 -1.50 9.13
C LEU A 12 7.38 -1.69 10.65
N LYS A 13 7.99 -2.76 11.18
CA LYS A 13 8.07 -3.00 12.63
C LYS A 13 8.84 -1.88 13.35
N ARG A 14 9.92 -1.35 12.76
CA ARG A 14 10.64 -0.19 13.30
C ARG A 14 9.82 1.09 13.26
N LYS A 15 8.86 1.22 12.34
CA LYS A 15 7.89 2.33 12.32
C LYS A 15 6.76 2.17 13.34
N GLY A 16 6.73 1.07 14.09
CA GLY A 16 5.75 0.83 15.14
C GLY A 16 4.49 0.12 14.68
N ILE A 17 4.44 -0.39 13.44
CA ILE A 17 3.34 -1.21 12.95
C ILE A 17 3.29 -2.52 13.76
N LYS A 18 2.08 -2.86 14.20
CA LYS A 18 1.79 -4.03 15.02
C LYS A 18 0.69 -4.88 14.38
N LYS A 19 0.52 -6.07 14.94
CA LYS A 19 -0.59 -6.97 14.59
C LYS A 19 -1.92 -6.24 14.80
N GLY A 20 -2.80 -6.32 13.81
CA GLY A 20 -4.12 -5.66 13.84
C GLY A 20 -4.15 -4.26 13.24
N ASP A 21 -3.00 -3.64 12.96
CA ASP A 21 -2.98 -2.35 12.25
C ASP A 21 -3.38 -2.53 10.79
N VAL A 22 -4.06 -1.52 10.23
CA VAL A 22 -4.48 -1.52 8.83
C VAL A 22 -3.43 -0.81 7.99
N LEU A 23 -2.92 -1.51 6.98
CA LEU A 23 -1.89 -1.00 6.07
C LEU A 23 -2.44 -0.98 4.65
N ALA A 24 -2.57 0.23 4.11
CA ALA A 24 -3.01 0.45 2.74
C ALA A 24 -1.82 0.38 1.77
N ILE A 25 -1.94 -0.43 0.71
CA ILE A 25 -0.92 -0.51 -0.34
C ILE A 25 -1.45 0.21 -1.57
N CYS A 26 -0.87 1.37 -1.88
CA CYS A 26 -1.24 2.20 -3.03
C CYS A 26 -0.03 2.30 -3.96
N THR A 27 0.12 1.40 -4.94
CA THR A 27 1.22 1.48 -5.90
C THR A 27 0.79 1.04 -7.29
N ARG A 28 1.34 1.69 -8.31
CA ARG A 28 1.10 1.35 -9.73
C ARG A 28 1.91 0.16 -10.21
N ASN A 29 3.01 -0.12 -9.53
CA ASN A 29 3.99 -1.07 -10.01
C ASN A 29 3.74 -2.46 -9.40
N SER A 30 3.07 -3.31 -10.18
CA SER A 30 2.77 -4.71 -9.82
C SER A 30 4.01 -5.51 -9.42
N SER A 31 5.18 -5.18 -9.99
CA SER A 31 6.44 -5.88 -9.68
C SER A 31 6.95 -5.64 -8.25
N VAL A 32 6.51 -4.57 -7.57
CA VAL A 32 6.93 -4.27 -6.19
C VAL A 32 5.82 -4.48 -5.16
N VAL A 33 4.56 -4.62 -5.59
CA VAL A 33 3.38 -4.86 -4.72
C VAL A 33 3.60 -6.06 -3.79
N TYR A 34 4.27 -7.10 -4.28
CA TYR A 34 4.45 -8.34 -3.50
C TYR A 34 5.22 -8.11 -2.19
N ALA A 35 6.16 -7.15 -2.15
CA ALA A 35 7.03 -6.95 -1.01
C ALA A 35 6.29 -6.42 0.23
N PRO A 36 5.55 -5.28 0.17
CA PRO A 36 4.74 -4.80 1.28
C PRO A 36 3.56 -5.73 1.58
N PHE A 37 3.01 -6.42 0.57
CA PHE A 37 1.95 -7.40 0.77
C PHE A 37 2.41 -8.57 1.65
N LEU A 38 3.53 -9.22 1.30
CA LEU A 38 4.12 -10.29 2.10
C LEU A 38 4.63 -9.78 3.45
N ALA A 39 5.19 -8.57 3.51
CA ALA A 39 5.64 -7.96 4.75
C ALA A 39 4.52 -7.83 5.77
N ASN A 40 3.31 -7.45 5.32
CA ASN A 40 2.16 -7.33 6.19
C ASN A 40 1.73 -8.68 6.77
N ILE A 41 1.75 -9.74 5.94
CA ILE A 41 1.45 -11.11 6.37
C ILE A 41 2.42 -11.55 7.47
N TYR A 42 3.71 -11.23 7.35
CA TYR A 42 4.71 -11.57 8.36
C TYR A 42 4.51 -10.83 9.70
N ILE A 43 3.99 -9.60 9.66
CA ILE A 43 3.69 -8.81 10.86
C ILE A 43 2.34 -9.22 11.47
N GLY A 44 1.41 -9.74 10.67
CA GLY A 44 0.02 -9.98 11.07
C GLY A 44 -0.83 -8.71 11.05
N ALA A 45 -0.47 -7.75 10.21
CA ALA A 45 -1.26 -6.54 9.98
C ALA A 45 -2.32 -6.79 8.88
N ILE A 46 -3.41 -6.02 8.91
CA ILE A 46 -4.52 -6.11 7.95
C ILE A 46 -4.09 -5.40 6.67
N VAL A 47 -4.11 -6.09 5.53
CA VAL A 47 -3.79 -5.51 4.22
C VAL A 47 -5.03 -4.91 3.60
N ASN A 48 -4.94 -3.68 3.13
CA ASN A 48 -5.95 -3.05 2.28
C ASN A 48 -5.31 -2.60 0.95
N PRO A 49 -5.29 -3.43 -0.10
CA PRO A 49 -4.70 -3.04 -1.38
C PRO A 49 -5.64 -2.03 -2.07
N TRP A 50 -5.12 -0.86 -2.41
CA TRP A 50 -5.85 0.18 -3.08
C TRP A 50 -5.39 0.24 -4.53
N GLU A 51 -6.34 0.02 -5.43
CA GLU A 51 -6.11 0.11 -6.85
C GLU A 51 -6.32 1.57 -7.29
N GLU A 52 -5.31 2.13 -7.95
CA GLU A 52 -5.27 3.55 -8.26
C GLU A 52 -6.43 4.00 -9.18
N MET A 53 -6.94 3.10 -10.02
CA MET A 53 -8.07 3.41 -10.90
C MET A 53 -9.32 3.84 -10.13
N TYR A 54 -9.47 3.45 -8.86
CA TYR A 54 -10.60 3.90 -8.04
C TYR A 54 -10.51 5.37 -7.60
N PHE A 55 -9.34 6.01 -7.67
CA PHE A 55 -9.14 7.43 -7.34
C PHE A 55 -9.07 8.34 -8.56
N ALA A 56 -8.63 7.81 -9.71
CA ALA A 56 -8.51 8.59 -10.95
C ALA A 56 -9.85 9.20 -11.38
N SER A 57 -10.95 8.45 -11.25
CA SER A 57 -12.28 8.91 -11.63
C SER A 57 -12.85 10.04 -10.76
N LYS A 58 -12.38 10.20 -9.51
CA LYS A 58 -12.84 11.28 -8.62
C LYS A 58 -12.03 12.55 -8.75
N PHE A 59 -10.70 12.44 -8.87
CA PHE A 59 -9.82 13.62 -8.94
C PHE A 59 -9.78 14.28 -10.33
N GLU A 60 -10.15 13.57 -11.40
CA GLU A 60 -10.30 14.17 -12.73
C GLU A 60 -11.58 14.98 -12.87
N LEU A 61 -12.68 14.58 -12.21
CA LEU A 61 -13.94 15.32 -12.18
C LEU A 61 -13.83 16.63 -11.36
N GLU A 62 -13.06 16.63 -10.27
CA GLU A 62 -12.82 17.86 -9.49
C GLU A 62 -11.88 18.83 -10.22
N ARG A 63 -10.86 18.33 -10.95
CA ARG A 63 -9.93 19.19 -11.71
C ARG A 63 -10.51 19.79 -12.99
N THR A 64 -11.53 19.19 -13.60
CA THR A 64 -12.23 19.81 -14.73
C THR A 64 -13.17 20.94 -14.29
N CYS A 65 -13.67 20.92 -13.06
CA CYS A 65 -14.49 22.01 -12.53
C CYS A 65 -13.67 23.23 -12.07
N GLU A 66 -12.42 23.05 -11.61
CA GLU A 66 -11.54 24.16 -11.22
C GLU A 66 -10.83 24.86 -12.41
N ARG A 67 -11.05 24.36 -13.63
CA ARG A 67 -10.49 24.94 -14.88
C ARG A 67 -11.56 25.48 -15.84
N ALA A 68 -12.83 25.50 -15.42
CA ALA A 68 -13.94 26.15 -16.14
C ALA A 68 -14.28 27.48 -15.48
#